data_AF-A0A498SAB1-F1
#
_entry.id   AF-A0A498SAB1-F1
#
_cell.length_a   1.000
_cell.length_b   1.000
_cell.length_c   1.000
_cell.angle_alpha   90.00
_cell.angle_beta   90.00
_cell.angle_gamma   90.00
#
_symmetry.space_group_name_H-M   'P 1'
#
loop_
_entity.id
_entity.type
_entity.pdbx_description
1 polymer ?
#
loop_
_entity_poly.entity_id
_entity_poly.type
_entity_poly.pdbx_seq_one_letter_code
_entity_poly.pdbx_strand_id
1 'polypeptide(L)'
;MNFPEKRMKEAVDALIDDIDKSYLREIHKKMFICSSNCYDRSVNRDVVETCVEGCSKPINNATSILQKELDDLQAQLNRCGMTCFDKATQKFGPDPAKYTEIQSKKFDEQLLNCACSCVDDHIKLLPNIRKRVIDSYQRFLK
;
A
#
# COMPACT_ATOMS: atom_id res chain seq x y z
N MET A 1 -14.59 16.86 11.09
CA MET A 1 -14.14 16.63 9.70
C MET A 1 -13.25 15.40 9.69
N ASN A 2 -13.58 14.38 8.89
CA ASN A 2 -12.67 13.25 8.68
C ASN A 2 -11.73 13.64 7.54
N PHE A 3 -10.46 13.90 7.83
CA PHE A 3 -9.47 14.34 6.84
C PHE A 3 -9.26 13.25 5.78
N PRO A 4 -9.11 13.60 4.49
CA PRO A 4 -8.98 12.63 3.40
C PRO A 4 -7.84 11.63 3.63
N GLU A 5 -6.71 12.09 4.14
CA GLU A 5 -5.56 11.24 4.49
C GLU A 5 -5.91 10.15 5.50
N LYS A 6 -6.68 10.48 6.55
CA LYS A 6 -7.09 9.53 7.58
C LYS A 6 -7.96 8.42 6.98
N ARG A 7 -8.92 8.79 6.13
CA ARG A 7 -9.82 7.82 5.46
C ARG A 7 -9.03 6.87 4.56
N MET A 8 -8.07 7.41 3.81
CA MET A 8 -7.21 6.59 2.95
C MET A 8 -6.36 5.63 3.80
N LYS A 9 -5.75 6.12 4.87
CA LYS A 9 -4.97 5.30 5.79
C LYS A 9 -5.80 4.16 6.39
N GLU A 10 -6.98 4.47 6.94
CA GLU A 10 -7.87 3.45 7.52
C GLU A 10 -8.25 2.37 6.50
N ALA A 11 -8.51 2.75 5.24
CA ALA A 11 -8.86 1.80 4.19
C ALA A 11 -7.67 0.93 3.76
N VAL A 12 -6.46 1.49 3.68
CA VAL A 12 -5.23 0.74 3.38
C VAL A 12 -4.86 -0.19 4.53
N ASP A 13 -4.92 0.30 5.78
CA ASP A 13 -4.65 -0.51 6.97
C ASP A 13 -5.62 -1.71 7.03
N ALA A 14 -6.92 -1.50 6.75
CA ALA A 14 -7.90 -2.58 6.69
C ALA A 14 -7.60 -3.60 5.57
N LEU A 15 -7.12 -3.15 4.42
CA LEU A 15 -6.70 -4.03 3.32
C LEU A 15 -5.48 -4.88 3.71
N ILE A 16 -4.46 -4.26 4.33
CA ILE A 16 -3.26 -4.96 4.78
C ILE A 16 -3.62 -5.99 5.84
N ASP A 17 -4.45 -5.61 6.81
CA ASP A 17 -4.94 -6.50 7.87
C ASP A 17 -5.67 -7.74 7.32
N ASP A 18 -6.52 -7.56 6.31
CA ASP A 18 -7.24 -8.66 5.66
C ASP A 18 -6.29 -9.61 4.92
N ILE A 19 -5.34 -9.06 4.16
CA ILE A 19 -4.34 -9.84 3.41
C ILE A 19 -3.42 -10.60 4.36
N ASP A 20 -3.00 -9.95 5.45
CA ASP A 20 -2.17 -10.57 6.50
C ASP A 20 -2.88 -11.78 7.10
N LYS A 21 -4.09 -11.55 7.64
CA LYS A 21 -4.89 -12.58 8.33
C LYS A 21 -5.25 -13.74 7.41
N SER A 22 -5.58 -13.45 6.16
CA SER A 22 -6.11 -14.45 5.24
C SER A 22 -5.03 -15.24 4.49
N TYR A 23 -3.84 -14.67 4.28
CA TYR A 23 -2.82 -15.29 3.42
C TYR A 23 -1.41 -15.25 4.00
N LEU A 24 -0.90 -14.07 4.40
CA LEU A 24 0.52 -13.94 4.77
C LEU A 24 0.87 -14.80 5.99
N ARG A 25 -0.01 -14.89 6.99
CA ARG A 25 0.23 -15.72 8.18
C ARG A 25 0.47 -17.18 7.85
N GLU A 26 -0.25 -17.75 6.90
CA GLU A 26 -0.06 -19.16 6.53
C GLU A 26 1.18 -19.35 5.66
N ILE A 27 1.54 -18.36 4.82
CA ILE A 27 2.83 -18.35 4.12
C ILE A 27 3.99 -18.29 5.12
N HIS A 28 3.91 -17.44 6.15
CA HIS A 28 4.89 -17.34 7.24
C HIS A 28 5.01 -18.68 7.98
N LYS A 29 3.88 -19.30 8.35
CA LYS A 29 3.89 -20.57 9.07
C LYS A 29 4.53 -21.69 8.24
N LYS A 30 4.24 -21.78 6.93
CA LYS A 30 4.94 -22.71 6.02
C LYS A 30 6.46 -22.43 5.99
N MET A 31 6.87 -21.17 5.93
CA MET A 31 8.29 -20.80 6.01
C MET A 31 8.93 -21.29 7.31
N PHE A 32 8.32 -21.00 8.47
CA PHE A 32 8.89 -21.41 9.76
C PHE A 32 9.00 -22.93 9.91
N ILE A 33 8.00 -23.68 9.46
CA ILE A 33 8.04 -25.16 9.45
C ILE A 33 9.17 -25.66 8.53
N CYS A 34 9.28 -25.09 7.32
CA CYS A 34 10.36 -25.41 6.39
C CYS A 34 11.74 -25.13 7.00
N SER A 35 11.93 -23.95 7.59
CA SER A 35 13.18 -23.55 8.23
C SER A 35 13.51 -24.45 9.42
N SER A 36 12.54 -24.83 10.24
CA SER A 36 12.74 -25.79 11.34
C SER A 36 13.31 -27.11 10.82
N ASN A 37 12.70 -27.67 9.77
CA ASN A 37 13.16 -28.93 9.16
C ASN A 37 14.57 -28.83 8.56
N CYS A 38 15.08 -27.64 8.24
CA CYS A 38 16.47 -27.47 7.78
C CYS A 38 17.47 -27.85 8.88
N TYR A 39 17.18 -27.52 10.14
CA TYR A 39 18.06 -27.82 11.28
C TYR A 39 18.09 -29.31 11.63
N ASP A 40 17.04 -30.06 11.29
CA ASP A 40 16.98 -31.51 11.53
C ASP A 40 17.77 -32.32 10.49
N ARG A 41 18.11 -31.73 9.34
CA ARG A 41 18.69 -32.43 8.18
C ARG A 41 20.20 -32.43 8.12
N SER A 42 20.87 -31.47 8.76
CA SER A 42 22.33 -31.33 8.65
C SER A 42 22.92 -30.57 9.84
N VAL A 43 24.13 -30.97 10.25
CA VAL A 43 24.96 -30.23 11.20
C VAL A 43 25.83 -29.16 10.51
N ASN A 44 25.94 -29.20 9.18
CA ASN A 44 26.72 -28.21 8.44
C ASN A 44 25.95 -26.88 8.36
N ARG A 45 26.56 -25.84 8.90
CA ARG A 45 26.01 -24.48 8.96
C ARG A 45 25.61 -23.94 7.59
N ASP A 46 26.49 -24.00 6.59
CA ASP A 46 26.27 -23.39 5.27
C ASP A 46 25.10 -24.04 4.53
N VAL A 47 24.93 -25.35 4.73
CA VAL A 47 23.79 -26.11 4.19
C VAL A 47 22.49 -25.68 4.84
N VAL A 48 22.48 -25.48 6.16
CA VAL A 48 21.30 -25.00 6.90
C VAL A 48 20.94 -23.57 6.48
N GLU A 49 21.93 -22.68 6.38
CA GLU A 49 21.73 -21.28 5.97
C GLU A 49 21.10 -21.20 4.57
N THR A 50 21.67 -21.91 3.59
CA THR A 50 21.13 -21.98 2.23
C THR A 50 19.69 -22.55 2.20
N CYS A 51 19.39 -23.54 3.04
CA CYS A 51 18.06 -24.11 3.16
C CYS A 51 17.04 -23.10 3.71
N VAL A 52 17.39 -22.40 4.80
CA VAL A 52 16.54 -21.37 5.43
C VAL A 52 16.30 -20.20 4.48
N GLU A 53 17.32 -19.75 3.75
CA GLU A 53 17.16 -18.73 2.70
C GLU A 53 16.14 -19.18 1.65
N GLY A 54 16.23 -20.44 1.20
CA GLY A 54 15.26 -21.05 0.29
C GLY A 54 13.83 -21.02 0.83
N CYS A 55 13.64 -21.38 2.10
CA CYS A 55 12.34 -21.35 2.77
C CYS A 55 11.74 -19.94 2.86
N SER A 56 12.57 -18.89 2.93
CA SER A 56 12.11 -17.48 3.03
C SER A 56 11.65 -16.87 1.70
N LYS A 57 12.06 -17.43 0.56
CA LYS A 57 11.74 -16.87 -0.78
C LYS A 57 10.25 -16.65 -1.02
N PRO A 58 9.33 -17.59 -0.69
CA PRO A 58 7.90 -17.38 -0.90
C PRO A 58 7.35 -16.17 -0.16
N ILE A 59 7.73 -15.96 1.11
CA ILE A 59 7.24 -14.82 1.87
C ILE A 59 7.85 -13.51 1.38
N ASN A 60 9.15 -13.49 1.09
CA ASN A 60 9.80 -12.29 0.56
C ASN A 60 9.14 -11.83 -0.75
N ASN A 61 8.83 -12.80 -1.63
CA ASN A 61 8.11 -12.52 -2.87
C ASN A 61 6.67 -12.07 -2.63
N ALA A 62 5.95 -12.69 -1.68
CA ALA A 62 4.58 -12.30 -1.35
C ALA A 62 4.51 -10.87 -0.80
N THR A 63 5.38 -10.52 0.15
CA THR A 63 5.50 -9.17 0.71
C THR A 63 5.89 -8.16 -0.35
N SER A 64 6.83 -8.48 -1.24
CA SER A 64 7.24 -7.60 -2.35
C SER A 64 6.09 -7.28 -3.32
N ILE A 65 5.23 -8.25 -3.62
CA ILE A 65 4.03 -8.03 -4.46
C ILE A 65 3.07 -7.05 -3.79
N LEU A 66 2.76 -7.26 -2.51
CA LEU A 66 1.88 -6.36 -1.77
C LEU A 66 2.47 -4.95 -1.70
N GLN A 67 3.76 -4.84 -1.37
CA GLN A 67 4.46 -3.55 -1.31
C GLN A 67 4.37 -2.81 -2.63
N LYS A 68 4.62 -3.49 -3.76
CA LYS A 68 4.53 -2.88 -5.08
C LYS A 68 3.15 -2.30 -5.38
N GLU A 69 2.09 -3.04 -5.06
CA GLU A 69 0.71 -2.56 -5.27
C GLU A 69 0.38 -1.34 -4.40
N LEU A 70 0.91 -1.28 -3.18
CA LEU A 70 0.77 -0.13 -2.28
C LEU A 70 1.59 1.08 -2.74
N ASP A 71 2.81 0.86 -3.25
CA ASP A 71 3.66 1.90 -3.81
C ASP A 71 3.01 2.53 -5.05
N ASP A 72 2.45 1.70 -5.94
CA ASP A 72 1.73 2.16 -7.13
C ASP A 72 0.50 3.01 -6.75
N LEU A 73 -0.25 2.57 -5.74
CA LEU A 73 -1.39 3.31 -5.18
C LEU A 73 -0.95 4.66 -4.59
N GLN A 74 0.13 4.67 -3.79
CA GLN A 74 0.67 5.89 -3.19
C GLN A 74 1.16 6.87 -4.27
N ALA A 75 1.83 6.37 -5.32
CA ALA A 75 2.27 7.20 -6.42
C ALA A 75 1.11 7.83 -7.20
N GLN A 76 0.00 7.11 -7.38
CA GLN A 76 -1.23 7.64 -7.98
C GLN A 76 -1.87 8.72 -7.12
N LEU A 77 -1.97 8.50 -5.80
CA LEU A 77 -2.48 9.48 -4.84
C LEU A 77 -1.64 10.78 -4.84
N ASN A 78 -0.31 10.67 -4.85
CA ASN A 78 0.58 11.82 -4.91
C ASN A 78 0.35 12.65 -6.18
N ARG A 79 0.28 12.01 -7.35
CA ARG A 79 -0.01 12.69 -8.63
C ARG A 79 -1.40 13.36 -8.62
N CYS A 80 -2.37 12.72 -7.99
CA CYS A 80 -3.72 13.25 -7.86
C CYS A 80 -3.75 14.49 -6.94
N GLY A 81 -3.01 14.47 -5.82
CA GLY A 81 -2.82 15.65 -4.96
C GLY A 81 -2.15 16.83 -5.69
N MET A 82 -1.11 16.55 -6.49
CA MET A 82 -0.49 17.58 -7.35
C MET A 82 -1.49 18.14 -8.37
N THR A 83 -2.31 17.29 -8.98
CA THR A 83 -3.37 17.73 -9.90
C THR A 83 -4.40 18.63 -9.21
N CYS A 84 -4.74 18.34 -7.95
CA CYS A 84 -5.61 19.20 -7.15
C CYS A 84 -4.99 20.57 -6.92
N PHE A 85 -3.69 20.61 -6.59
CA PHE A 85 -2.94 21.85 -6.42
C PHE A 85 -2.88 22.68 -7.70
N ASP A 86 -2.59 22.04 -8.84
CA ASP A 86 -2.54 22.71 -10.14
C ASP A 86 -3.90 23.30 -10.52
N LYS A 87 -5.00 22.57 -10.29
CA LYS A 87 -6.37 23.07 -10.55
C LYS A 87 -6.73 24.25 -9.66
N ALA A 88 -6.30 24.26 -8.40
CA ALA A 88 -6.51 25.39 -7.50
C ALA A 88 -5.69 26.60 -7.98
N THR A 89 -4.42 26.40 -8.28
CA THR A 89 -3.50 27.41 -8.80
C THR A 89 -4.00 28.02 -10.12
N GLN A 90 -4.50 27.23 -11.06
CA GLN A 90 -5.06 27.72 -12.32
C GLN A 90 -6.28 28.62 -12.12
N LYS A 91 -7.04 28.41 -11.05
CA LYS A 91 -8.26 29.17 -10.76
C LYS A 91 -7.99 30.47 -9.99
N PHE A 92 -7.06 30.43 -9.04
CA PHE A 92 -6.80 31.56 -8.12
C PHE A 92 -5.55 32.36 -8.48
N GLY A 93 -4.66 31.81 -9.32
CA GLY A 93 -3.39 32.41 -9.73
C GLY A 93 -2.18 31.67 -9.14
N PRO A 94 -0.96 31.91 -9.64
CA PRO A 94 0.24 31.22 -9.18
C PRO A 94 0.87 31.81 -7.91
N ASP A 95 0.35 32.91 -7.38
CA ASP A 95 0.97 33.67 -6.29
C ASP A 95 0.04 33.74 -5.06
N PRO A 96 0.14 32.76 -4.14
CA PRO A 96 -0.67 32.73 -2.93
C PRO A 96 -0.50 33.97 -2.03
N ALA A 97 0.64 34.67 -2.09
CA ALA A 97 0.87 35.86 -1.27
C ALA A 97 -0.01 37.05 -1.70
N LYS A 98 -0.59 37.00 -2.91
CA LYS A 98 -1.52 38.01 -3.42
C LYS A 98 -2.98 37.67 -3.15
N TYR A 99 -3.27 36.53 -2.52
CA TYR A 99 -4.65 36.13 -2.24
C TYR A 99 -5.24 37.00 -1.14
N THR A 100 -6.46 37.48 -1.37
CA THR A 100 -7.30 37.99 -0.28
C THR A 100 -7.66 36.86 0.69
N GLU A 101 -8.05 37.18 1.91
CA GLU A 101 -8.47 36.18 2.90
C GLU A 101 -9.58 35.25 2.38
N ILE A 102 -10.53 35.82 1.61
CA ILE A 102 -11.61 35.06 0.97
C ILE A 102 -11.08 34.11 -0.10
N GLN A 103 -10.09 34.54 -0.89
CA GLN A 103 -9.46 33.67 -1.89
C GLN A 103 -8.66 32.54 -1.24
N SER A 104 -7.92 32.81 -0.17
CA SER A 104 -7.19 31.77 0.57
C SER A 104 -8.14 30.70 1.13
N LYS A 105 -9.24 31.11 1.78
CA LYS A 105 -10.25 30.16 2.27
C LYS A 105 -10.85 29.30 1.14
N LYS A 106 -11.20 29.92 0.01
CA LYS A 106 -11.74 29.21 -1.16
C LYS A 106 -10.71 28.30 -1.83
N PHE A 107 -9.44 28.66 -1.78
CA PHE A 107 -8.34 27.84 -2.28
C PHE A 107 -8.20 26.57 -1.42
N ASP A 108 -8.17 26.72 -0.10
CA ASP A 108 -8.10 25.59 0.84
C ASP A 108 -9.32 24.66 0.74
N GLU A 109 -10.53 25.23 0.64
CA GLU A 109 -11.76 24.47 0.41
C GLU A 109 -11.70 23.67 -0.90
N GLN A 110 -11.16 24.27 -1.98
CA GLN A 110 -11.01 23.57 -3.25
C GLN A 110 -9.99 22.44 -3.17
N LEU A 111 -8.87 22.65 -2.49
CA LEU A 111 -7.88 21.58 -2.25
C LEU A 111 -8.50 20.43 -1.46
N LEU A 112 -9.20 20.74 -0.37
CA LEU A 112 -9.83 19.74 0.48
C LEU A 112 -10.88 18.94 -0.29
N ASN A 113 -11.77 19.60 -1.03
CA ASN A 113 -12.81 18.92 -1.81
C ASN A 113 -12.20 18.03 -2.90
N CYS A 114 -11.16 18.50 -3.58
CA CYS A 114 -10.45 17.71 -4.58
C CYS A 114 -9.73 16.51 -3.96
N ALA A 115 -9.05 16.70 -2.81
CA ALA A 115 -8.40 15.63 -2.08
C ALA A 115 -9.41 14.56 -1.58
N CYS A 116 -10.60 14.98 -1.13
CA CYS A 116 -11.68 14.05 -0.78
C CYS A 116 -12.11 13.20 -1.97
N SER A 117 -12.36 13.80 -3.15
CA SER A 117 -12.68 13.06 -4.37
C SER A 117 -11.56 12.10 -4.76
N CYS A 118 -10.32 12.56 -4.65
CA CYS A 118 -9.14 11.73 -4.93
C CYS A 118 -9.14 10.46 -4.08
N VAL A 119 -9.29 10.62 -2.76
CA VAL A 119 -9.33 9.49 -1.82
C VAL A 119 -10.52 8.58 -2.11
N ASP A 120 -11.70 9.13 -2.37
CA ASP A 120 -12.90 8.34 -2.69
C ASP A 120 -12.69 7.45 -3.90
N ASP A 121 -12.04 7.98 -4.94
CA ASP A 121 -11.78 7.21 -6.17
C ASP A 121 -10.71 6.15 -5.96
N HIS A 122 -9.66 6.43 -5.19
CA HIS A 122 -8.60 5.47 -4.90
C HIS A 122 -9.04 4.36 -3.92
N ILE A 123 -9.91 4.66 -2.96
CA ILE A 123 -10.53 3.65 -2.08
C ILE A 123 -11.31 2.62 -2.92
N LYS A 124 -12.00 3.05 -3.97
CA LYS A 124 -12.72 2.14 -4.89
C LYS A 124 -11.80 1.21 -5.66
N LEU A 125 -10.49 1.50 -5.74
CA LEU A 125 -9.50 0.64 -6.41
C LEU A 125 -9.00 -0.50 -5.50
N LEU A 126 -9.11 -0.35 -4.18
CA LEU A 126 -8.58 -1.31 -3.20
C LEU A 126 -9.11 -2.74 -3.39
N PRO A 127 -10.40 -2.99 -3.70
CA PRO A 127 -10.89 -4.35 -3.97
C PRO A 127 -10.19 -5.02 -5.16
N ASN A 128 -9.86 -4.25 -6.20
CA ASN A 128 -9.15 -4.77 -7.36
C ASN A 128 -7.67 -5.02 -7.07
N ILE A 129 -7.02 -4.15 -6.30
CA ILE A 129 -5.66 -4.36 -5.78
C ILE A 129 -5.62 -5.66 -4.98
N ARG A 130 -6.54 -5.82 -4.03
CA ARG A 130 -6.71 -7.02 -3.22
C ARG A 130 -6.77 -8.28 -4.09
N LYS A 131 -7.62 -8.27 -5.12
CA LYS A 131 -7.77 -9.39 -6.04
C LYS A 131 -6.45 -9.77 -6.71
N ARG A 132 -5.71 -8.80 -7.25
CA ARG A 132 -4.40 -9.04 -7.90
C ARG A 132 -3.37 -9.64 -6.95
N VAL A 133 -3.32 -9.15 -5.70
CA VAL A 133 -2.42 -9.68 -4.67
C VAL A 133 -2.78 -11.14 -4.36
N ILE A 134 -4.05 -11.43 -4.12
CA ILE A 134 -4.52 -12.78 -3.77
C ILE A 134 -4.30 -13.77 -4.92
N ASP A 135 -4.63 -13.39 -6.15
CA ASP A 135 -4.40 -14.23 -7.32
C ASP A 135 -2.90 -14.58 -7.45
N SER A 136 -2.02 -13.63 -7.14
CA SER A 136 -0.57 -13.84 -7.12
C SER A 136 -0.10 -14.78 -5.99
N TYR A 137 -0.85 -14.88 -4.89
CA TYR A 137 -0.49 -15.70 -3.73
C TYR A 137 -0.85 -17.17 -3.88
N GLN A 138 -1.74 -17.53 -4.81
CA GLN A 138 -2.13 -18.92 -5.05
C GLN A 138 -0.92 -19.83 -5.32
N ARG A 139 0.16 -19.30 -5.89
CA ARG A 139 1.41 -20.05 -6.16
C ARG A 139 2.23 -20.38 -4.91
N PHE A 140 2.01 -19.69 -3.79
CA PHE A 140 2.71 -19.91 -2.52
C PHE A 140 1.91 -20.81 -1.57
N LEU A 141 0.61 -20.96 -1.82
CA LEU A 141 -0.29 -21.75 -1.00
C LEU A 141 -0.43 -23.21 -1.45
N LYS A 142 0.02 -23.54 -2.66
CA LYS A 142 0.25 -24.94 -3.09
C LYS A 142 1.45 -25.47 -2.32
#